data_AF-A0A944MGQ3-F1
#
_entry.id   AF-A0A944MGQ3-F1
#
_cell.length_a   1.000
_cell.length_b   1.000
_cell.length_c   1.000
_cell.angle_alpha   90.00
_cell.angle_beta   90.00
_cell.angle_gamma   90.00
#
_symmetry.space_group_name_H-M   'P 1'
#
loop_
_entity.id
_entity.type
_entity.pdbx_description
1 polymer ?
#
loop_
_entity_poly.entity_id
_entity_poly.type
_entity_poly.pdbx_seq_one_letter_code
_entity_poly.pdbx_strand_id
1 'polypeptide(L)' 'MMIQKFSLLLTGFTIGALYSPLLVYALYLRHQYTGATNLVALHWYELILVLTLMLLPLAALKLLKIDWTSRDIPG' A
#
# COMPACT_ATOMS: atom_id res chain seq x y z
N MET A 1 22.08 -16.50 -4.68
CA MET A 1 20.77 -17.00 -4.17
C MET A 1 20.40 -16.42 -2.80
N MET A 2 21.29 -16.42 -1.80
CA MET A 2 20.99 -15.88 -0.44
C MET A 2 20.80 -14.35 -0.42
N ILE A 3 21.61 -13.60 -1.17
CA ILE A 3 21.55 -12.13 -1.29
C ILE A 3 20.23 -11.64 -1.91
N GLN A 4 19.69 -12.36 -2.91
CA GLN A 4 18.39 -12.03 -3.51
C GLN A 4 17.23 -12.22 -2.52
N LYS A 5 17.24 -13.29 -1.71
CA LYS A 5 16.23 -13.53 -0.67
C LYS A 5 16.26 -12.46 0.42
N PHE A 6 17.46 -12.05 0.82
CA PHE A 6 17.65 -10.98 1.80
C PHE A 6 17.13 -9.63 1.28
N SER A 7 17.43 -9.30 0.01
CA SER A 7 16.90 -8.10 -0.62
C SER A 7 15.36 -8.10 -0.71
N LEU A 8 14.75 -9.25 -1.00
CA LEU A 8 13.29 -9.38 -1.08
C LEU A 8 12.62 -9.19 0.29
N LEU A 9 13.20 -9.79 1.34
CA LEU A 9 12.72 -9.64 2.72
C LEU A 9 12.88 -8.19 3.21
N LEU A 10 14.02 -7.55 2.93
CA LEU A 10 14.26 -6.16 3.29
C LEU A 10 13.26 -5.25 2.60
N THR A 11 13.07 -5.41 1.28
CA THR A 11 12.10 -4.62 0.51
C THR A 11 10.68 -4.81 1.03
N GLY A 12 10.25 -6.05 1.29
CA GLY A 12 8.94 -6.35 1.87
C GLY A 12 8.76 -5.75 3.27
N PHE A 13 9.78 -5.83 4.12
CA PHE A 13 9.78 -5.21 5.44
C PHE A 13 9.69 -3.69 5.36
N THR A 14 10.46 -3.05 4.46
CA THR A 14 10.41 -1.60 4.26
C THR A 14 9.04 -1.15 3.75
N ILE A 15 8.44 -1.88 2.82
CA ILE A 15 7.08 -1.60 2.33
C ILE A 15 6.08 -1.70 3.49
N GLY A 16 6.11 -2.79 4.27
CA GLY A 16 5.23 -2.98 5.42
C GLY A 16 5.40 -1.91 6.50
N ALA A 17 6.64 -1.52 6.79
CA ALA A 17 6.97 -0.49 7.77
C ALA A 17 6.48 0.90 7.34
N LEU A 18 6.58 1.24 6.06
CA LEU A 18 6.04 2.49 5.51
C LEU A 18 4.50 2.47 5.48
N TYR A 19 3.91 1.31 5.19
CA TYR A 19 2.46 1.16 5.05
C TYR A 19 1.72 1.13 6.39
N SER A 20 2.33 0.61 7.45
CA SER A 20 1.71 0.48 8.78
C SER A 20 1.20 1.82 9.37
N PRO A 21 2.00 2.90 9.48
CA PRO A 21 1.51 4.17 10.01
C PRO A 21 0.44 4.82 9.11
N LEU A 22 0.55 4.65 7.79
CA LEU A 22 -0.45 5.06 6.81
C LEU A 22 -1.80 4.35 7.07
N LEU A 23 -1.77 3.03 7.27
CA LEU A 23 -2.96 2.22 7.55
C LEU A 23 -3.60 2.63 8.88
N VAL A 24 -2.81 2.82 9.94
CA VAL A 24 -3.31 3.28 11.25
C VAL A 24 -3.99 4.64 11.10
N TYR A 25 -3.40 5.55 10.34
CA TYR A 25 -3.99 6.87 10.09
C TYR A 25 -5.27 6.79 9.26
N ALA A 26 -5.35 5.93 8.25
CA ALA A 26 -6.57 5.71 7.50
C ALA A 26 -7.70 5.11 8.35
N LEU A 27 -7.37 4.21 9.29
CA LEU A 27 -8.34 3.69 10.27
C LEU A 27 -8.80 4.79 11.24
N TYR A 28 -7.88 5.66 11.67
CA TYR A 28 -8.21 6.83 12.49
C TYR A 28 -9.17 7.78 11.74
N LEU A 29 -8.87 8.11 10.49
CA LEU A 29 -9.74 8.91 9.63
C LEU A 29 -11.13 8.24 9.48
N ARG A 30 -11.18 6.92 9.29
CA ARG A 30 -12.44 6.18 9.22
C ARG A 30 -13.27 6.29 10.50
N HIS A 31 -12.62 6.35 11.66
CA HIS A 31 -13.30 6.55 12.95
C HIS A 31 -13.74 8.00 13.17
N GLN A 32 -13.02 8.99 12.66
CA GLN A 32 -13.42 10.40 12.73
C GLN A 32 -14.55 10.71 11.74
N TYR A 33 -14.46 10.20 10.53
CA TYR A 33 -15.42 10.36 9.46
C TYR A 33 -16.32 9.11 9.38
N THR A 34 -17.07 8.84 10.46
CA THR A 34 -18.02 7.72 10.51
C THR A 34 -19.22 8.01 9.61
N GLY A 35 -19.15 7.53 8.38
CA GLY A 35 -20.22 7.66 7.41
C GLY A 35 -19.63 7.64 6.02
N ALA A 36 -19.92 6.59 5.24
CA ALA A 36 -19.63 6.58 3.82
C ALA A 36 -20.09 7.92 3.23
N THR A 37 -19.27 8.55 2.37
CA THR A 37 -19.58 9.74 1.55
C THR A 37 -19.23 11.14 2.07
N ASN A 38 -18.05 11.36 2.64
CA ASN A 38 -17.52 12.73 2.71
C ASN A 38 -16.02 12.83 2.38
N LEU A 39 -15.62 12.27 1.23
CA LEU A 39 -14.32 12.57 0.60
C LEU A 39 -14.07 14.08 0.44
N VAL A 40 -15.15 14.87 0.37
CA VAL A 40 -15.13 16.34 0.30
C VAL A 40 -14.78 16.98 1.66
N ALA A 41 -15.06 16.30 2.78
CA ALA A 41 -14.72 16.79 4.11
C ALA A 41 -13.26 16.48 4.49
N LEU A 42 -12.63 15.52 3.80
CA LEU A 42 -11.20 15.26 3.98
C LEU A 42 -10.40 16.46 3.50
N HIS A 43 -9.40 16.81 4.29
CA HIS A 43 -8.47 17.84 3.88
C HIS A 43 -7.63 17.35 2.69
N TRP A 44 -7.15 18.28 1.87
CA TRP A 44 -6.40 17.95 0.65
C TRP A 44 -5.20 17.04 0.91
N TYR A 45 -4.54 17.14 2.07
CA TYR A 45 -3.42 16.27 2.45
C TYR A 45 -3.87 14.87 2.88
N GLU A 46 -5.07 14.72 3.44
CA GLU A 46 -5.61 13.41 3.82
C GLU A 46 -6.02 12.60 2.58
N LEU A 47 -6.52 13.28 1.55
CA LEU A 47 -6.74 12.68 0.23
C LEU A 47 -5.44 12.16 -0.38
N ILE A 48 -4.35 12.92 -0.28
CA ILE A 48 -3.02 12.48 -0.74
C ILE A 48 -2.56 11.25 0.04
N LEU A 49 -2.79 11.20 1.36
CA LEU A 49 -2.47 10.04 2.19
C LEU A 49 -3.25 8.79 1.76
N VAL A 50 -4.55 8.91 1.53
CA VAL A 50 -5.40 7.78 1.06
C VAL A 50 -4.95 7.32 -0.34
N LEU A 51 -4.65 8.25 -1.24
CA LEU A 51 -4.13 7.94 -2.57
C LEU A 51 -2.77 7.24 -2.50
N THR A 52 -1.89 7.71 -1.62
CA THR A 52 -0.58 7.11 -1.38
C THR A 52 -0.73 5.68 -0.88
N LEU A 53 -1.71 5.43 -0.02
CA LEU A 53 -2.07 4.09 0.48
C LEU A 53 -2.51 3.15 -0.65
N MET A 54 -3.21 3.63 -1.67
CA MET A 54 -3.58 2.82 -2.84
C MET A 54 -2.41 2.59 -3.81
N LEU A 55 -1.56 3.61 -3.99
CA LEU A 55 -0.46 3.58 -4.96
C LEU A 55 0.77 2.82 -4.46
N LEU A 56 1.06 2.84 -3.16
CA LEU A 56 2.21 2.16 -2.56
C LEU A 56 2.23 0.64 -2.84
N PRO A 57 1.13 -0.11 -2.65
CA PRO A 57 1.11 -1.54 -2.97
C PRO A 57 1.26 -1.81 -4.47
N LEU A 58 0.69 -0.96 -5.34
CA LEU A 58 0.87 -1.06 -6.80
C LEU A 58 2.33 -0.80 -7.22
N ALA A 59 2.95 0.24 -6.66
CA ALA A 59 4.35 0.55 -6.88
C ALA A 59 5.26 -0.56 -6.31
N ALA A 60 4.92 -1.11 -5.15
CA ALA A 60 5.61 -2.25 -4.55
C ALA A 60 5.54 -3.50 -5.43
N LEU A 61 4.37 -3.85 -5.98
CA LEU A 61 4.22 -4.95 -6.93
C LEU A 61 5.14 -4.78 -8.15
N LYS A 62 5.21 -3.56 -8.69
CA LYS A 62 6.10 -3.22 -9.80
C LYS A 62 7.58 -3.31 -9.42
N LEU A 63 7.96 -2.82 -8.24
CA LEU A 63 9.34 -2.84 -7.74
C LEU A 63 9.83 -4.25 -7.40
N LEU A 64 8.93 -5.10 -6.89
CA LEU A 64 9.23 -6.49 -6.57
C LEU A 64 9.42 -7.36 -7.82
N LYS A 65 9.23 -6.81 -9.04
CA LYS A 65 9.31 -7.54 -10.32
C LYS A 65 8.60 -8.89 -10.22
N ILE A 66 7.41 -8.89 -9.61
CA ILE A 66 6.54 -10.05 -9.68
C ILE A 66 6.05 -10.06 -11.13
N ASP A 67 6.80 -10.74 -12.00
CA ASP A 67 6.33 -11.06 -13.34
C ASP A 67 5.12 -11.97 -13.13
N TRP A 68 3.93 -11.40 -13.31
CA TRP A 68 2.72 -12.20 -13.51
C TRP A 68 2.87 -12.85 -14.88
N THR A 69 3.65 -13.92 -14.95
CA THR A 69 3.68 -14.76 -16.13
C THR A 69 2.26 -15.27 -16.34
N SER A 70 1.77 -15.22 -17.58
CA SER A 70 0.44 -15.70 -17.98
C SER A 70 0.19 -17.19 -17.67
N ARG A 71 1.16 -17.88 -17.06
CA ARG A 71 1.10 -19.24 -16.56
C ARG A 71 0.49 -19.35 -15.15
N ASP A 72 0.43 -18.25 -14.40
CA ASP A 72 -0.03 -18.23 -13.01
C ASP A 72 -1.48 -17.75 -12.84
N ILE A 73 -2.15 -17.38 -13.94
CA ILE A 73 -3.58 -17.07 -13.98
C ILE A 73 -4.30 -18.38 -14.39
N PRO A 74 -5.05 -19.04 -13.49
CA PRO A 74 -5.80 -20.23 -13.85
C PRO A 74 -6.92 -19.83 -14.81
N GLY A 75 -6.77 -20.22 -16.08
CA GLY A 75 -7.84 -20.33 -17.06
C GLY A 75 -8.43 -21.73 -17.06
#